data_AF-A0A2V1D4H3-F1
#
_entry.id   AF-A0A2V1D4H3-F1
#
_cell.length_a   1.000
_cell.length_b   1.000
_cell.length_c   1.000
_cell.angle_alpha   90.00
_cell.angle_beta   90.00
_cell.angle_gamma   90.00
#
_symmetry.space_group_name_H-M   'P 1'
#
loop_
_entity.id
_entity.type
_entity.pdbx_description
1 polymer ?
#
loop_
_entity_poly.entity_id
_entity_poly.type
_entity_poly.pdbx_seq_one_letter_code
_entity_poly.pdbx_strand_id
1 'polypeptide(L)'
;MLNMVFTSPLSFVQALHIIVPALLLVLAGVSFSLSVLLIPLLKLLPPAHTFPQFTHLINFGRTYLQTSAQLLAFSTLVTTFLTSQLADPIEAQKWKVWACALVALVAVAPYETVMIFPLNEKVEKLKGLVVERVEGEGELKKELGAILGRWGRLNFGRAGLAAFAGILGILGRVR
;
A
#
# COMPACT_ATOMS: atom_id res chain seq x y z
N MET A 1 -18.11 36.65 7.01
CA MET A 1 -17.96 36.00 5.69
C MET A 1 -16.51 35.59 5.53
N LEU A 2 -16.22 34.29 5.68
CA LEU A 2 -14.90 33.73 5.42
C LEU A 2 -14.74 33.56 3.91
N ASN A 3 -14.06 34.51 3.27
CA ASN A 3 -13.60 34.34 1.89
C ASN A 3 -12.45 33.32 1.91
N MET A 4 -12.77 32.03 1.77
CA MET A 4 -11.79 31.00 1.46
C MET A 4 -11.36 31.19 0.00
N VAL A 5 -10.34 32.02 -0.14
CA VAL A 5 -9.73 32.42 -1.39
C VAL A 5 -8.80 31.29 -1.87
N PHE A 6 -9.29 30.45 -2.77
CA PHE A 6 -8.43 29.67 -3.67
C PHE A 6 -8.00 30.59 -4.84
N THR A 7 -7.08 31.54 -4.60
CA THR A 7 -6.77 32.60 -5.60
C THR A 7 -5.88 32.18 -6.77
N SER A 8 -5.35 30.97 -6.82
CA SER A 8 -4.63 30.54 -8.03
C SER A 8 -4.55 29.02 -8.15
N PRO A 9 -4.51 28.47 -9.39
CA PRO A 9 -4.23 27.05 -9.63
C PRO A 9 -2.93 26.58 -8.96
N LEU A 10 -1.97 27.49 -8.72
CA LEU A 10 -0.72 27.21 -8.02
C LEU A 10 -0.94 26.80 -6.55
N SER A 11 -1.77 27.53 -5.80
CA SER A 11 -2.02 27.20 -4.37
C SER A 11 -2.62 25.81 -4.20
N PHE A 12 -3.50 25.40 -5.13
CA PHE A 12 -4.09 24.07 -5.13
C PHE A 12 -3.05 22.98 -5.42
N VAL A 13 -2.21 23.17 -6.44
CA VAL A 13 -1.12 22.23 -6.77
C VAL A 13 -0.14 22.09 -5.61
N GLN A 14 0.23 23.20 -4.96
CA GLN A 14 1.09 23.18 -3.77
C GLN A 14 0.46 22.43 -2.60
N ALA A 15 -0.86 22.55 -2.39
CA ALA A 15 -1.56 21.74 -1.39
C ALA A 15 -1.46 20.24 -1.72
N LEU A 16 -1.64 19.86 -2.98
CA LEU A 16 -1.48 18.46 -3.41
C LEU A 16 -0.03 17.96 -3.25
N HIS A 17 0.97 18.80 -3.52
CA HIS A 17 2.39 18.50 -3.31
C HIS A 17 2.72 18.16 -1.85
N ILE A 18 1.87 18.58 -0.90
CA ILE A 18 2.04 18.30 0.53
C ILE A 18 1.20 17.09 0.95
N ILE A 19 -0.09 17.13 0.62
CA ILE A 19 -1.06 16.16 1.13
C ILE A 19 -0.79 14.78 0.55
N VAL A 20 -0.56 14.69 -0.77
CA VAL A 20 -0.42 13.39 -1.43
C VAL A 20 0.80 12.61 -0.90
N PRO A 21 2.02 13.19 -0.82
CA PRO A 21 3.18 12.47 -0.28
C PRO A 21 3.03 12.10 1.19
N ALA A 22 2.45 12.99 2.01
CA ALA A 22 2.21 12.71 3.41
C ALA A 22 1.28 11.50 3.60
N LEU A 23 0.17 11.46 2.86
CA LEU A 23 -0.76 10.33 2.90
C LEU A 23 -0.16 9.03 2.33
N LEU A 24 0.68 9.11 1.31
CA LEU A 24 1.43 7.95 0.80
C LEU A 24 2.37 7.37 1.85
N LEU A 25 3.07 8.21 2.63
CA LEU A 25 3.91 7.77 3.73
C LEU A 25 3.11 7.18 4.89
N VAL A 26 1.95 7.76 5.23
CA VAL A 26 1.03 7.17 6.22
C VAL A 26 0.56 5.79 5.77
N LEU A 27 0.12 5.67 4.50
CA LEU A 27 -0.31 4.40 3.92
C LEU A 27 0.83 3.37 3.95
N ALA A 28 2.05 3.77 3.59
CA ALA A 28 3.21 2.90 3.63
C ALA A 28 3.54 2.46 5.07
N GLY A 29 3.49 3.37 6.04
CA GLY A 29 3.71 3.07 7.46
C GLY A 29 2.70 2.07 8.01
N VAL A 30 1.41 2.26 7.71
CA VAL A 30 0.36 1.28 8.04
C VAL A 30 0.64 -0.06 7.37
N SER A 31 1.01 -0.07 6.09
CA SER A 31 1.32 -1.33 5.40
C SER A 31 2.56 -2.03 5.96
N PHE A 32 3.61 -1.29 6.34
CA PHE A 32 4.80 -1.84 6.98
C PHE A 32 4.49 -2.45 8.34
N SER A 33 3.61 -1.82 9.13
CA SER A 33 3.25 -2.34 10.46
C SER A 33 2.56 -3.71 10.35
N LEU A 34 1.78 -3.94 9.29
CA LEU A 34 1.22 -5.28 9.03
C LEU A 34 2.33 -6.33 8.88
N SER A 35 3.37 -6.03 8.11
CA SER A 35 4.48 -6.96 7.87
C SER A 35 5.40 -7.16 9.07
N VAL A 36 5.72 -6.08 9.79
CA VAL A 36 6.74 -6.08 10.86
C VAL A 36 6.14 -6.47 12.21
N LEU A 37 4.89 -6.10 12.48
CA LEU A 37 4.25 -6.34 13.77
C LEU A 37 3.20 -7.45 13.68
N LEU A 38 2.24 -7.31 12.77
CA LEU A 38 1.06 -8.18 12.77
C LEU A 38 1.37 -9.60 12.27
N ILE A 39 2.15 -9.75 11.21
CA ILE A 39 2.51 -11.08 10.68
C ILE A 39 3.30 -11.91 11.71
N PRO A 40 4.34 -11.40 12.39
CA PRO A 40 5.00 -12.14 13.45
C PRO A 40 4.04 -12.58 14.57
N LEU A 41 3.12 -11.72 15.00
CA LEU A 41 2.13 -12.06 16.02
C LEU A 41 1.19 -13.19 15.56
N LEU A 42 0.71 -13.13 14.32
CA LEU A 42 -0.17 -14.16 13.75
C LEU A 42 0.49 -15.54 13.68
N LYS A 43 1.82 -15.59 13.52
CA LYS A 43 2.59 -16.85 13.49
C LYS A 43 2.74 -17.51 14.87
N LEU A 44 2.56 -16.76 15.96
CA LEU A 44 2.63 -17.30 17.32
C LEU A 44 1.34 -18.05 17.68
N LEU A 45 0.22 -17.65 17.09
CA LEU A 45 -1.09 -18.20 17.38
C LEU A 45 -1.28 -19.63 16.82
N PRO A 46 -2.18 -20.42 17.42
CA PRO A 46 -2.66 -21.66 16.82
C PRO A 46 -3.37 -21.40 15.48
N PRO A 47 -3.25 -22.31 14.48
CA PRO A 47 -3.87 -22.13 13.17
C PRO A 47 -5.37 -21.76 13.22
N ALA A 48 -6.12 -22.37 14.15
CA ALA A 48 -7.54 -22.10 14.36
C ALA A 48 -7.87 -20.61 14.58
N HIS A 49 -6.96 -19.85 15.19
CA HIS A 49 -7.11 -18.41 15.41
C HIS A 49 -6.43 -17.59 14.32
N THR A 50 -5.33 -18.09 13.76
CA THR A 50 -4.58 -17.39 12.70
C THR A 50 -5.41 -17.23 11.42
N PHE A 51 -6.15 -18.25 10.98
CA PHE A 51 -6.96 -18.18 9.77
C PHE A 51 -8.01 -17.05 9.78
N PRO A 52 -8.92 -16.96 10.77
CA PRO A 52 -9.93 -15.90 10.79
C PRO A 52 -9.29 -14.52 10.94
N GLN A 53 -8.22 -14.38 11.73
CA GLN A 53 -7.53 -13.09 11.90
C GLN A 53 -6.82 -12.63 10.62
N PHE A 54 -6.13 -13.54 9.92
CA PHE A 54 -5.51 -13.22 8.64
C PHE A 54 -6.56 -12.92 7.56
N THR A 55 -7.67 -13.67 7.52
CA THR A 55 -8.78 -13.40 6.61
C THR A 55 -9.38 -12.01 6.86
N HIS A 56 -9.60 -11.66 8.13
CA HIS A 56 -10.08 -10.34 8.51
C HIS A 56 -9.10 -9.24 8.09
N LEU A 57 -7.80 -9.45 8.30
CA LEU A 57 -6.74 -8.54 7.85
C LEU A 57 -6.77 -8.32 6.33
N ILE A 58 -6.89 -9.39 5.54
CA ILE A 58 -6.94 -9.29 4.07
C ILE A 58 -8.21 -8.57 3.62
N ASN A 59 -9.36 -8.85 4.23
CA ASN A 59 -10.61 -8.15 3.92
C ASN A 59 -10.53 -6.66 4.27
N PHE A 60 -9.98 -6.33 5.43
CA PHE A 60 -9.70 -4.94 5.80
C PHE A 60 -8.76 -4.27 4.80
N GLY A 61 -7.71 -4.98 4.38
CA GLY A 61 -6.77 -4.53 3.35
C GLY A 61 -7.46 -4.23 2.01
N ARG A 62 -8.32 -5.13 1.55
CA ARG A 62 -9.08 -4.95 0.31
C ARG A 62 -10.05 -3.77 0.39
N THR A 63 -10.78 -3.62 1.49
CA THR A 63 -11.80 -2.57 1.62
C THR A 63 -11.18 -1.18 1.79
N TYR A 64 -10.20 -1.05 2.68
CA TYR A 64 -9.69 0.26 3.09
C TYR A 64 -8.33 0.60 2.47
N LEU A 65 -7.34 -0.29 2.57
CA LEU A 65 -5.98 -0.01 2.10
C LEU A 65 -5.93 0.06 0.56
N GLN A 66 -6.59 -0.87 -0.15
CA GLN A 66 -6.61 -0.88 -1.61
C GLN A 66 -7.37 0.32 -2.17
N THR A 67 -8.55 0.64 -1.63
CA THR A 67 -9.32 1.83 -2.03
C THR A 67 -8.53 3.11 -1.78
N SER A 68 -7.87 3.23 -0.63
CA SER A 68 -7.01 4.39 -0.31
C SER A 68 -5.80 4.47 -1.24
N ALA A 69 -5.16 3.35 -1.57
CA ALA A 69 -4.04 3.29 -2.51
C ALA A 69 -4.46 3.73 -3.91
N GLN A 70 -5.63 3.28 -4.39
CA GLN A 70 -6.18 3.69 -5.69
C GLN A 70 -6.50 5.19 -5.71
N LEU A 71 -7.11 5.72 -4.65
CA LEU A 71 -7.39 7.14 -4.52
C LEU A 71 -6.09 7.97 -4.52
N LEU A 72 -5.05 7.50 -3.83
CA LEU A 72 -3.75 8.17 -3.81
C LEU A 72 -3.01 8.06 -5.14
N ALA A 73 -3.12 6.94 -5.85
CA ALA A 73 -2.59 6.80 -7.20
C ALA A 73 -3.28 7.77 -8.18
N PHE A 74 -4.62 7.87 -8.11
CA PHE A 74 -5.38 8.83 -8.90
C PHE A 74 -5.02 10.27 -8.53
N SER A 75 -4.90 10.58 -7.24
CA SER A 75 -4.46 11.90 -6.77
C SER A 75 -3.06 12.23 -7.28
N THR A 76 -2.15 11.26 -7.28
CA THR A 76 -0.78 11.40 -7.82
C THR A 76 -0.80 11.66 -9.34
N LEU A 77 -1.69 11.00 -10.09
CA LEU A 77 -1.90 11.28 -11.51
C LEU A 77 -2.39 12.71 -11.74
N VAL A 78 -3.41 13.15 -10.98
CA VAL A 78 -3.91 14.53 -11.05
C VAL A 78 -2.80 15.53 -10.72
N THR A 79 -2.02 15.29 -9.66
CA THR A 79 -0.87 16.12 -9.30
C THR A 79 0.17 16.16 -10.41
N THR A 80 0.49 15.01 -11.03
CA THR A 80 1.43 14.92 -12.16
C THR A 80 0.95 15.78 -13.32
N PHE A 81 -0.32 15.62 -13.70
CA PHE A 81 -0.92 16.37 -14.80
C PHE A 81 -0.93 17.87 -14.52
N LEU A 82 -1.47 18.30 -13.38
CA LEU A 82 -1.54 19.73 -13.04
C LEU A 82 -0.16 20.37 -12.91
N THR A 83 0.81 19.65 -12.33
CA THR A 83 2.20 20.15 -12.26
C THR A 83 2.76 20.39 -13.66
N SER A 84 2.48 19.51 -14.63
CA SER A 84 2.94 19.69 -16.02
C SER A 84 2.37 20.92 -16.72
N GLN A 85 1.25 21.47 -16.22
CA GLN A 85 0.54 22.61 -16.80
C GLN A 85 0.85 23.93 -16.07
N LEU A 86 1.77 23.94 -15.11
CA LEU A 86 2.16 25.17 -14.43
C LEU A 86 2.85 26.15 -15.39
N ALA A 87 2.56 27.45 -15.22
CA ALA A 87 3.08 28.50 -16.09
C ALA A 87 4.60 28.72 -15.92
N ASP A 88 5.13 28.51 -14.71
CA ASP A 88 6.57 28.56 -14.46
C ASP A 88 7.23 27.28 -14.99
N PRO A 89 8.14 27.37 -15.98
CA PRO A 89 8.81 26.20 -16.54
C PRO A 89 9.60 25.40 -15.50
N ILE A 90 10.18 26.05 -14.48
CA ILE A 90 10.98 25.37 -13.45
C ILE A 90 10.07 24.48 -12.59
N GLU A 91 8.97 25.04 -12.10
CA GLU A 91 7.95 24.29 -11.36
C GLU A 91 7.29 23.22 -12.23
N ALA A 92 7.05 23.51 -13.52
CA ALA A 92 6.44 22.56 -14.43
C ALA A 92 7.30 21.30 -14.58
N GLN A 93 8.63 21.43 -14.73
CA GLN A 93 9.53 20.28 -14.90
C GLN A 93 9.47 19.26 -13.75
N LYS A 94 8.98 19.65 -12.57
CA LYS A 94 8.76 18.74 -11.43
C LYS A 94 7.75 17.64 -11.72
N TRP A 95 6.91 17.78 -12.76
CA TRP A 95 5.98 16.75 -13.20
C TRP A 95 6.67 15.40 -13.45
N LYS A 96 7.94 15.39 -13.86
CA LYS A 96 8.73 14.16 -14.09
C LYS A 96 8.92 13.35 -12.81
N VAL A 97 9.12 14.03 -11.68
CA VAL A 97 9.25 13.39 -10.36
C VAL A 97 7.91 12.76 -9.96
N TRP A 98 6.81 13.47 -10.17
CA TRP A 98 5.46 12.96 -9.92
C TRP A 98 5.09 11.79 -10.83
N ALA A 99 5.50 11.84 -12.11
CA ALA A 99 5.33 10.72 -13.04
C ALA A 99 6.11 9.48 -12.58
N CYS A 100 7.33 9.65 -12.08
CA CYS A 100 8.11 8.54 -11.50
C CYS A 100 7.41 7.94 -10.26
N ALA A 101 6.90 8.79 -9.36
CA ALA A 101 6.10 8.34 -8.22
C ALA A 101 4.83 7.58 -8.67
N LEU A 102 4.13 8.07 -9.70
CA LEU A 102 2.96 7.40 -10.27
C LEU A 102 3.31 6.02 -10.83
N VAL A 103 4.41 5.89 -11.58
CA VAL A 103 4.86 4.59 -12.11
C VAL A 103 5.09 3.58 -10.98
N ALA A 104 5.71 4.00 -9.87
CA ALA A 104 5.90 3.15 -8.71
C ALA A 104 4.56 2.66 -8.12
N LEU A 105 3.54 3.53 -8.08
CA LEU A 105 2.19 3.17 -7.61
C LEU A 105 1.45 2.26 -8.59
N VAL A 106 1.54 2.51 -9.89
CA VAL A 106 0.90 1.66 -10.92
C VAL A 106 1.51 0.26 -10.93
N ALA A 107 2.81 0.12 -10.66
CA ALA A 107 3.48 -1.17 -10.55
C ALA A 107 2.99 -2.04 -9.37
N VAL A 108 2.30 -1.46 -8.38
CA VAL A 108 1.76 -2.20 -7.23
C VAL A 108 0.69 -3.19 -7.65
N ALA A 109 -0.22 -2.83 -8.55
CA ALA A 109 -1.33 -3.69 -8.95
C ALA A 109 -0.90 -5.03 -9.60
N PRO A 110 -0.01 -5.05 -10.62
CA PRO A 110 0.49 -6.30 -11.16
C PRO A 110 1.34 -7.08 -10.13
N TYR A 111 2.09 -6.38 -9.27
CA TYR A 111 2.86 -7.01 -8.20
C TYR A 111 1.95 -7.78 -7.22
N GLU A 112 0.86 -7.17 -6.74
CA GLU A 112 -0.10 -7.81 -5.83
C GLU A 112 -0.75 -9.02 -6.48
N THR A 113 -1.19 -8.87 -7.73
CA THR A 113 -1.88 -9.91 -8.50
C THR A 113 -1.01 -11.15 -8.68
N VAL A 114 0.27 -10.96 -9.01
CA VAL A 114 1.18 -12.07 -9.30
C VAL A 114 1.78 -12.68 -8.02
N MET A 115 2.07 -11.85 -7.01
CA MET A 115 2.91 -12.29 -5.88
C MET A 115 2.12 -12.49 -4.58
N ILE A 116 1.11 -11.66 -4.30
CA ILE A 116 0.41 -11.63 -3.01
C ILE A 116 -0.89 -12.42 -3.06
N PHE A 117 -1.74 -12.21 -4.06
CA PHE A 117 -3.06 -12.87 -4.14
C PHE A 117 -2.98 -14.40 -4.16
N PRO A 118 -2.01 -15.04 -4.86
CA PRO A 118 -1.86 -16.49 -4.79
C PRO A 118 -1.56 -17.02 -3.39
N LEU A 119 -0.93 -16.22 -2.52
CA LEU A 119 -0.71 -16.60 -1.13
C LEU A 119 -2.00 -16.52 -0.30
N ASN A 120 -2.84 -15.51 -0.55
CA ASN A 120 -4.14 -15.41 0.10
C ASN A 120 -5.02 -16.62 -0.24
N GLU A 121 -5.03 -17.03 -1.51
CA GLU A 121 -5.75 -18.24 -1.95
C GLU A 121 -5.21 -19.51 -1.31
N LYS A 122 -3.88 -19.62 -1.14
CA LYS A 122 -3.27 -20.77 -0.43
C LYS A 122 -3.71 -20.84 1.03
N VAL A 123 -3.81 -19.71 1.72
CA VAL A 123 -4.32 -19.69 3.11
C VAL A 123 -5.77 -20.15 3.17
N GLU A 124 -6.63 -19.72 2.24
CA GLU A 124 -8.03 -20.17 2.20
C GLU A 124 -8.16 -21.66 1.88
N LYS A 125 -7.31 -22.18 0.98
CA LYS A 125 -7.25 -23.64 0.70
C LYS A 125 -6.83 -24.42 1.93
N LEU A 126 -5.81 -23.98 2.66
CA LEU A 126 -5.35 -24.65 3.88
C LEU A 126 -6.43 -24.65 4.97
N LYS A 127 -7.15 -23.55 5.12
CA LYS A 127 -8.27 -23.44 6.07
C LYS A 127 -9.35 -24.50 5.82
N GLY A 128 -9.66 -24.81 4.55
CA GLY A 128 -10.60 -25.88 4.19
C GLY A 128 -10.15 -27.26 4.64
N LEU A 129 -8.84 -27.54 4.58
CA LEU A 129 -8.26 -28.84 4.96
C LEU A 129 -8.24 -29.08 6.48
N VAL A 130 -8.24 -28.02 7.30
CA VAL A 130 -8.28 -28.14 8.77
C VAL A 130 -9.59 -28.76 9.25
N VAL A 131 -10.69 -28.53 8.54
CA VAL A 131 -11.99 -29.13 8.86
C VAL A 131 -11.97 -30.64 8.62
N GLU A 132 -11.09 -31.12 7.74
CA GLU A 132 -11.03 -32.52 7.31
C GLU A 132 -9.93 -33.35 7.98
N ARG A 133 -8.94 -32.73 8.64
CA ARG A 133 -7.81 -33.45 9.28
C ARG A 133 -7.52 -32.95 10.69
N VAL A 134 -7.76 -33.83 11.67
CA VAL A 134 -7.39 -33.62 13.09
C VAL A 134 -5.91 -33.98 13.34
N GLU A 135 -5.31 -34.82 12.49
CA GLU A 135 -3.89 -35.19 12.56
C GLU A 135 -3.02 -34.24 11.71
N GLY A 136 -1.99 -33.64 12.31
CA GLY A 136 -1.01 -32.82 11.58
C GLY A 136 -0.95 -31.33 11.95
N GLU A 137 -1.48 -30.91 13.10
CA GLU A 137 -1.49 -29.49 13.52
C GLU A 137 -0.10 -28.83 13.47
N GLY A 138 0.96 -29.56 13.82
CA GLY A 138 2.34 -29.06 13.75
C GLY A 138 2.81 -28.77 12.33
N GLU A 139 2.49 -29.63 11.37
CA GLU A 139 2.82 -29.43 9.95
C GLU A 139 2.03 -28.28 9.36
N LEU A 140 0.73 -28.21 9.66
CA LEU A 140 -0.16 -27.13 9.28
C LEU A 140 0.36 -25.77 9.80
N LYS A 141 0.76 -25.70 11.07
CA LYS A 141 1.31 -24.48 11.67
C LYS A 141 2.60 -24.05 10.99
N LYS A 142 3.47 -25.01 10.63
CA LYS A 142 4.71 -24.74 9.91
C LYS A 142 4.45 -24.22 8.50
N GLU A 143 3.54 -24.85 7.76
CA GLU A 143 3.17 -24.44 6.41
C GLU A 143 2.51 -23.05 6.40
N LEU A 144 1.51 -22.83 7.27
CA LEU A 144 0.87 -21.54 7.44
C LEU A 144 1.89 -20.46 7.81
N GLY A 145 2.79 -20.76 8.76
CA GLY A 145 3.87 -19.85 9.16
C GLY A 145 4.82 -19.48 8.02
N ALA A 146 5.09 -20.40 7.10
CA ALA A 146 5.91 -20.15 5.91
C ALA A 146 5.18 -19.24 4.90
N ILE A 147 3.89 -19.49 4.66
CA ILE A 147 3.06 -18.66 3.78
C ILE A 147 2.94 -17.24 4.34
N LEU A 148 2.61 -17.09 5.63
CA LEU A 148 2.52 -15.79 6.30
C LEU A 148 3.86 -15.06 6.27
N GLY A 149 4.98 -15.76 6.53
CA GLY A 149 6.31 -15.16 6.44
C GLY A 149 6.63 -14.65 5.04
N ARG A 150 6.27 -15.40 3.99
CA ARG A 150 6.44 -14.97 2.60
C ARG A 150 5.53 -13.78 2.27
N TRP A 151 4.28 -13.84 2.69
CA TRP A 151 3.32 -12.76 2.52
C TRP A 151 3.82 -11.47 3.17
N GLY A 152 4.30 -11.55 4.42
CA GLY A 152 4.85 -10.40 5.16
C GLY A 152 6.01 -9.74 4.43
N ARG A 153 6.96 -10.52 3.89
CA ARG A 153 8.07 -9.98 3.09
C ARG A 153 7.60 -9.31 1.80
N LEU A 154 6.65 -9.92 1.09
CA LEU A 154 6.13 -9.35 -0.15
C LEU A 154 5.34 -8.07 0.11
N ASN A 155 4.52 -8.02 1.16
CA ASN A 155 3.82 -6.81 1.55
C ASN A 155 4.78 -5.71 2.04
N PHE A 156 5.92 -6.08 2.64
CA PHE A 156 6.97 -5.11 3.01
C PHE A 156 7.55 -4.46 1.75
N GLY A 157 7.90 -5.25 0.73
CA GLY A 157 8.36 -4.73 -0.56
C GLY A 157 7.33 -3.81 -1.22
N ARG A 158 6.05 -4.21 -1.19
CA ARG A 158 4.93 -3.39 -1.68
C ARG A 158 4.80 -2.06 -0.95
N ALA A 159 4.87 -2.08 0.38
CA ALA A 159 4.85 -0.87 1.21
C ALA A 159 6.03 0.06 0.87
N GLY A 160 7.18 -0.53 0.53
CA GLY A 160 8.36 0.18 0.03
C GLY A 160 8.09 1.00 -1.24
N LEU A 161 7.26 0.51 -2.18
CA LEU A 161 6.88 1.28 -3.37
C LEU A 161 6.06 2.53 -3.03
N ALA A 162 5.10 2.41 -2.10
CA ALA A 162 4.33 3.56 -1.63
C ALA A 162 5.21 4.56 -0.86
N ALA A 163 6.11 4.07 0.00
CA ALA A 163 7.07 4.92 0.70
C ALA A 163 7.99 5.66 -0.27
N PHE A 164 8.52 4.96 -1.27
CA PHE A 164 9.36 5.52 -2.33
C PHE A 164 8.63 6.63 -3.08
N ALA A 165 7.38 6.40 -3.50
CA ALA A 165 6.54 7.42 -4.14
C ALA A 165 6.32 8.65 -3.23
N GLY A 166 6.07 8.44 -1.94
CA GLY A 166 5.94 9.52 -0.96
C GLY A 166 7.24 10.32 -0.80
N ILE A 167 8.39 9.65 -0.69
CA ILE A 167 9.70 10.32 -0.59
C ILE A 167 10.00 11.13 -1.86
N LEU A 168 9.75 10.57 -3.04
CA LEU A 168 9.89 11.30 -4.31
C LEU A 168 9.03 12.55 -4.35
N GLY A 169 7.77 12.48 -3.91
CA GLY A 169 6.88 13.63 -3.85
C GLY A 169 7.40 14.73 -2.92
N ILE A 170 7.96 14.38 -1.76
CA ILE A 170 8.62 15.36 -0.86
C ILE A 170 9.85 15.98 -1.51
N LEU A 171 10.72 15.16 -2.11
CA LEU A 171 11.94 15.65 -2.77
C LEU A 171 11.62 16.53 -3.98
N GLY A 172 10.54 16.23 -4.70
CA GLY A 172 10.02 17.04 -5.80
C GLY A 172 9.57 18.44 -5.38
N ARG A 173 9.37 18.68 -4.08
CA ARG A 173 9.04 20.01 -3.54
C ARG A 173 10.27 20.84 -3.15
N VAL A 174 11.34 20.19 -2.66
CA VAL A 174 12.48 20.84 -1.98
C VAL A 174 13.54 21.37 -2.97
N ARG A 175 13.33 21.20 -4.28
CA ARG A 175 14.22 21.70 -5.35
C ARG A 175 13.44 22.59 -6.29
#